data_AF-A0A9D9N3G4-F1
#
_entry.id   AF-A0A9D9N3G4-F1
#
_cell.length_a   1.000
_cell.length_b   1.000
_cell.length_c   1.000
_cell.angle_alpha   90.00
_cell.angle_beta   90.00
_cell.angle_gamma   90.00
#
_symmetry.space_group_name_H-M   'P 1'
#
loop_
_entity.id
_entity.type
_entity.pdbx_description
1 polymer ?
#
loop_
_entity_poly.entity_id
_entity_poly.type
_entity_poly.pdbx_seq_one_letter_code
_entity_poly.pdbx_strand_id
1 'polypeptide(L)'
;MKKLLLLVTTAALVLGLYSCNEETYAQELKAEQKIIDAFIERQGIHVLESWPTDSVFAENEYVLLESGVYFQLVSKGSGNDTARVKDIIALRYMRYSLTEYADTTSYMQTDYPIEFQYGNYSDENACNAFHEAVSYMKRNNSEARMIVPSKQGFSSDMRPATPYGYDMKIKIKK
;
A
#
# COMPACT_ATOMS: atom_id res chain seq x y z
N MET A 1 -13.94 -30.11 -67.72
CA MET A 1 -12.75 -29.44 -67.13
C MET A 1 -12.73 -28.03 -67.71
N LYS A 2 -12.74 -26.90 -67.01
CA LYS A 2 -12.41 -26.54 -65.63
C LYS A 2 -13.47 -25.55 -65.12
N LYS A 3 -13.76 -25.64 -63.82
CA LYS A 3 -14.49 -24.66 -63.03
C LYS A 3 -13.68 -23.36 -62.98
N LEU A 4 -14.33 -22.20 -63.10
CA LEU A 4 -13.84 -21.00 -62.42
C LEU A 4 -15.05 -20.22 -61.89
N LEU A 5 -15.33 -20.47 -60.60
CA LEU A 5 -16.25 -19.70 -59.75
C LEU A 5 -15.83 -18.22 -59.77
N LEU A 6 -16.71 -17.24 -59.93
CA LEU A 6 -17.75 -16.73 -59.00
C LEU A 6 -17.19 -15.99 -57.76
N LEU A 7 -17.72 -14.77 -57.61
CA LEU A 7 -17.75 -13.87 -56.44
C LEU A 7 -16.57 -12.93 -56.13
N VAL A 8 -16.69 -11.75 -56.75
CA VAL A 8 -16.48 -10.45 -56.09
C VAL A 8 -17.40 -10.36 -54.87
N THR A 9 -16.87 -10.42 -53.65
CA THR A 9 -17.49 -9.83 -52.44
C THR A 9 -16.50 -9.80 -51.27
N THR A 10 -16.23 -8.58 -50.78
CA THR A 10 -15.81 -8.25 -49.40
C THR A 10 -14.60 -8.97 -48.81
N ALA A 11 -13.41 -8.49 -49.15
CA ALA A 11 -12.30 -8.44 -48.19
C ALA A 11 -12.34 -7.09 -47.46
N ALA A 12 -13.42 -6.89 -46.69
CA ALA A 12 -13.50 -5.77 -45.77
C ALA A 12 -12.53 -6.07 -44.61
N LEU A 13 -11.41 -5.34 -44.61
CA LEU A 13 -10.76 -4.77 -43.44
C LEU A 13 -11.23 -5.31 -42.08
N VAL A 14 -10.76 -6.50 -41.69
CA VAL A 14 -10.73 -6.90 -40.27
C VAL A 14 -9.27 -6.80 -39.81
N LEU A 15 -8.77 -5.57 -39.80
CA LEU A 15 -7.77 -5.20 -38.80
C LEU A 15 -8.57 -5.06 -37.51
N GLY A 16 -8.78 -6.20 -36.84
CA GLY A 16 -9.33 -6.21 -35.49
C GLY A 16 -8.45 -5.34 -34.64
N LEU A 17 -8.95 -4.15 -34.30
CA LEU A 17 -8.39 -3.28 -33.30
C LEU A 17 -8.39 -4.11 -32.00
N TYR A 18 -7.25 -4.72 -31.66
CA TYR A 18 -6.97 -5.01 -30.26
C TYR A 18 -6.81 -3.65 -29.58
N SER A 19 -7.94 -3.02 -29.27
CA SER A 19 -7.97 -1.92 -28.32
C SER A 19 -7.55 -2.54 -26.99
N CYS A 20 -6.29 -2.34 -26.58
CA CYS A 20 -5.96 -2.38 -25.17
C CYS A 20 -6.88 -1.38 -24.50
N ASN A 21 -7.98 -1.85 -23.92
CA ASN A 21 -8.81 -1.03 -23.06
C ASN A 21 -7.99 -0.79 -21.80
N GLU A 22 -7.12 0.21 -21.83
CA GLU A 22 -6.43 0.68 -20.65
C GLU A 22 -7.50 1.17 -19.67
N GLU A 23 -7.52 0.58 -18.47
CA GLU A 23 -8.40 1.08 -17.42
C GLU A 23 -8.06 2.54 -17.14
N THR A 24 -9.09 3.35 -16.97
CA THR A 24 -8.90 4.72 -16.52
C THR A 24 -8.41 4.70 -15.07
N TYR A 25 -7.62 5.70 -14.69
CA TYR A 25 -7.16 5.82 -13.31
C TYR A 25 -8.32 5.87 -12.29
N ALA A 26 -9.48 6.43 -12.67
CA ALA A 26 -10.67 6.42 -11.82
C ALA A 26 -11.26 4.99 -11.62
N GLN A 27 -11.16 4.13 -12.62
CA GLN A 27 -11.55 2.71 -12.50
C GLN A 27 -10.56 1.95 -11.62
N GLU A 28 -9.25 2.20 -11.77
CA GLU A 28 -8.21 1.61 -10.92
C GLU A 28 -8.44 1.99 -9.44
N LEU A 29 -8.70 3.27 -9.12
CA LEU A 29 -9.00 3.70 -7.74
C LEU A 29 -10.28 3.04 -7.17
N LYS A 30 -11.28 2.80 -8.01
CA LYS A 30 -12.50 2.08 -7.60
C LYS A 30 -12.21 0.60 -7.34
N ALA A 31 -11.32 -0.02 -8.12
CA ALA A 31 -10.88 -1.39 -7.90
C ALA A 31 -10.03 -1.50 -6.64
N GLU A 32 -9.10 -0.57 -6.42
CA GLU A 32 -8.31 -0.44 -5.20
C GLU A 32 -9.19 -0.39 -3.94
N GLN A 33 -10.21 0.47 -3.92
CA GLN A 33 -11.09 0.58 -2.75
C GLN A 33 -11.77 -0.76 -2.45
N LYS A 34 -12.23 -1.47 -3.48
CA LYS A 34 -12.83 -2.82 -3.30
C LYS A 34 -11.83 -3.83 -2.76
N ILE A 35 -10.56 -3.76 -3.16
CA ILE A 35 -9.50 -4.64 -2.65
C ILE A 35 -9.29 -4.39 -1.16
N ILE A 36 -9.22 -3.11 -0.76
CA ILE A 36 -9.06 -2.71 0.64
C ILE A 36 -10.27 -3.16 1.47
N ASP A 37 -11.49 -2.88 1.01
CA ASP A 37 -12.72 -3.27 1.71
C ASP A 37 -12.78 -4.79 1.92
N ALA A 38 -12.49 -5.56 0.86
CA ALA A 38 -12.47 -7.02 0.92
C ALA A 38 -11.35 -7.56 1.84
N PHE A 39 -10.21 -6.87 1.93
CA PHE A 39 -9.15 -7.23 2.87
C PHE A 39 -9.57 -6.98 4.32
N ILE A 40 -10.15 -5.80 4.60
CA ILE A 40 -10.67 -5.43 5.92
C ILE A 40 -11.69 -6.47 6.40
N GLU A 41 -12.66 -6.82 5.55
CA GLU A 41 -13.66 -7.84 5.86
C GLU A 41 -13.02 -9.21 6.10
N ARG A 42 -12.13 -9.65 5.18
CA ARG A 42 -11.47 -10.96 5.27
C ARG A 42 -10.60 -11.13 6.51
N GLN A 43 -9.94 -10.06 6.95
CA GLN A 43 -9.10 -10.07 8.16
C GLN A 43 -9.88 -9.76 9.44
N GLY A 44 -11.19 -9.47 9.35
CA GLY A 44 -11.98 -9.06 10.51
C GLY A 44 -11.46 -7.78 11.16
N ILE A 45 -10.96 -6.84 10.35
CA ILE A 45 -10.43 -5.57 10.82
C ILE A 45 -11.57 -4.69 11.30
N HIS A 46 -11.44 -4.20 12.53
CA HIS A 46 -12.36 -3.23 13.11
C HIS A 46 -11.78 -1.82 12.95
N VAL A 47 -12.43 -1.00 12.12
CA VAL A 47 -12.01 0.39 11.90
C VAL A 47 -12.66 1.27 12.97
N LEU A 48 -11.81 1.86 13.82
CA LEU A 48 -12.19 2.74 14.90
C LEU A 48 -12.55 4.13 14.39
N GLU A 49 -13.58 4.74 15.00
CA GLU A 49 -14.00 6.11 14.69
C GLU A 49 -13.02 7.17 15.21
N SER A 50 -12.21 6.83 16.23
CA SER A 50 -11.26 7.76 16.83
C SER A 50 -10.05 7.03 17.40
N TRP A 51 -8.98 7.79 17.66
CA TRP A 51 -7.75 7.26 18.23
C TRP A 51 -7.97 6.73 19.66
N PRO A 52 -7.49 5.51 20.01
CA PRO A 52 -7.64 4.97 21.37
C PRO A 52 -7.00 5.89 22.42
N THR A 53 -7.69 6.15 23.53
CA THR A 53 -7.27 7.15 24.54
C THR A 53 -5.88 6.92 25.12
N ASP A 54 -5.49 5.67 25.27
CA ASP A 54 -4.18 5.25 25.75
C ASP A 54 -3.27 4.77 24.62
N SER A 55 -3.63 4.95 23.35
CA SER A 55 -2.98 4.36 22.18
C SER A 55 -2.70 2.85 22.34
N VAL A 56 -3.56 2.13 23.05
CA VAL A 56 -3.59 0.67 23.07
C VAL A 56 -4.65 0.23 22.07
N PHE A 57 -4.19 -0.42 21.00
CA PHE A 57 -5.06 -1.01 19.99
C PHE A 57 -5.26 -2.48 20.34
N ALA A 58 -6.48 -3.00 20.26
CA ALA A 58 -6.70 -4.43 20.27
C ALA A 58 -6.16 -5.06 18.96
N GLU A 59 -6.09 -6.39 18.94
CA GLU A 59 -5.77 -7.10 17.71
C GLU A 59 -6.80 -6.75 16.62
N ASN A 60 -6.31 -6.46 15.42
CA ASN A 60 -7.11 -6.05 14.26
C ASN A 60 -7.93 -4.75 14.39
N GLU A 61 -7.67 -3.92 15.40
CA GLU A 61 -8.19 -2.55 15.43
C GLU A 61 -7.29 -1.59 14.66
N TYR A 62 -7.90 -0.81 13.77
CA TYR A 62 -7.21 0.20 12.96
C TYR A 62 -7.95 1.51 13.03
N VAL A 63 -7.26 2.64 12.97
CA VAL A 63 -7.88 3.93 12.68
C VAL A 63 -7.75 4.24 11.19
N LEU A 64 -8.76 4.88 10.60
CA LEU A 64 -8.65 5.48 9.27
C LEU A 64 -8.11 6.91 9.41
N LEU A 65 -6.90 7.15 8.90
CA LEU A 65 -6.29 8.47 8.89
C LEU A 65 -6.90 9.35 7.78
N GLU A 66 -6.77 10.68 7.90
CA GLU A 66 -7.27 11.62 6.89
C GLU A 66 -6.63 11.42 5.50
N SER A 67 -5.42 10.85 5.46
CA SER A 67 -4.72 10.48 4.23
C SER A 67 -5.35 9.30 3.48
N GLY A 68 -6.26 8.56 4.12
CA GLY A 68 -6.84 7.31 3.64
C GLY A 68 -6.07 6.05 4.08
N VAL A 69 -4.97 6.20 4.83
CA VAL A 69 -4.21 5.06 5.38
C VAL A 69 -4.96 4.47 6.58
N TYR A 70 -5.14 3.16 6.60
CA TYR A 70 -5.59 2.46 7.81
C TYR A 70 -4.35 2.15 8.64
N PHE A 71 -4.34 2.55 9.90
CA PHE A 71 -3.16 2.47 10.76
C PHE A 71 -3.45 1.81 12.11
N GLN A 72 -2.55 0.95 12.54
CA GLN A 72 -2.54 0.35 13.87
C GLN A 72 -1.16 0.55 14.51
N LEU A 73 -1.14 1.16 15.70
CA LEU A 73 0.07 1.16 16.52
C LEU A 73 0.14 -0.16 17.30
N VAL A 74 1.01 -1.08 16.88
CA VAL A 74 1.20 -2.37 17.55
C VAL A 74 2.02 -2.21 18.82
N SER A 75 3.06 -1.38 18.77
CA SER A 75 3.90 -1.07 19.93
C SER A 75 4.34 0.38 19.91
N LYS A 76 4.19 1.07 21.04
CA LYS A 76 4.70 2.43 21.27
C LYS A 76 6.23 2.52 21.27
N GLY A 77 6.91 1.38 21.20
CA GLY A 77 8.36 1.32 21.31
C GLY A 77 8.86 1.68 22.71
N SER A 78 10.12 2.08 22.77
CA SER A 78 10.90 2.19 23.99
C SER A 78 11.81 3.42 23.98
N GLY A 79 12.20 3.87 25.17
CA GLY A 79 13.09 5.01 25.35
C GLY A 79 12.37 6.36 25.26
N ASN A 80 13.14 7.41 25.51
CA ASN A 80 12.66 8.79 25.54
C ASN A 80 12.95 9.57 24.26
N ASP A 81 13.72 8.97 23.35
CA ASP A 81 13.98 9.57 22.05
C ASP A 81 12.71 9.58 21.21
N THR A 82 12.45 10.74 20.60
CA THR A 82 11.32 10.94 19.71
C THR A 82 11.85 11.42 18.36
N ALA A 83 11.34 10.83 17.27
CA ALA A 83 11.68 11.16 15.90
C ALA A 83 11.33 12.62 15.61
N ARG A 84 12.25 13.33 14.97
CA ARG A 84 12.11 14.72 14.55
C ARG A 84 12.41 14.82 13.06
N VAL A 85 11.82 15.81 12.42
CA VAL A 85 12.14 16.12 11.02
C VAL A 85 13.65 16.30 10.88
N LYS A 86 14.23 15.70 9.83
CA LYS A 86 15.66 15.53 9.53
C LYS A 86 16.39 14.39 10.25
N ASP A 87 15.78 13.72 11.23
CA ASP A 87 16.36 12.49 11.78
C ASP A 87 16.41 11.39 10.72
N ILE A 88 17.43 10.54 10.78
CA ILE A 88 17.50 9.34 9.92
C ILE A 88 16.72 8.22 10.59
N ILE A 89 15.78 7.65 9.86
CA ILE A 89 14.96 6.52 10.31
C ILE A 89 15.46 5.26 9.63
N ALA A 90 15.93 4.30 10.43
CA ALA A 90 16.20 2.95 9.99
C ALA A 90 14.91 2.12 10.12
N LEU A 91 14.31 1.80 8.99
CA LEU A 91 13.03 1.14 8.86
C LEU A 91 13.23 -0.31 8.40
N ARG A 92 12.59 -1.25 9.10
CA ARG A 92 12.35 -2.60 8.62
C ARG A 92 10.86 -2.78 8.38
N TYR A 93 10.50 -3.40 7.27
CA TYR A 93 9.11 -3.76 7.04
C TYR A 93 8.98 -5.08 6.30
N MET A 94 7.81 -5.69 6.47
CA MET A 94 7.25 -6.72 5.61
C MET A 94 6.10 -6.10 4.82
N ARG A 95 6.15 -6.17 3.49
CA ARG A 95 5.10 -5.73 2.57
C ARG A 95 4.36 -6.95 2.04
N TYR A 96 3.04 -6.90 2.00
CA TYR A 96 2.21 -8.01 1.50
C TYR A 96 1.05 -7.50 0.64
N SER A 97 0.63 -8.36 -0.30
CA SER A 97 -0.54 -8.11 -1.15
C SER A 97 -1.83 -8.16 -0.34
N LEU A 98 -2.79 -7.32 -0.70
CA LEU A 98 -4.13 -7.32 -0.10
C LEU A 98 -5.12 -8.24 -0.84
N THR A 99 -4.74 -8.80 -1.99
CA THR A 99 -5.63 -9.66 -2.80
C THR A 99 -5.51 -11.14 -2.47
N GLU A 100 -4.41 -11.55 -1.84
CA GLU A 100 -4.14 -12.95 -1.54
C GLU A 100 -4.77 -13.38 -0.20
N TYR A 101 -5.16 -14.65 -0.11
CA TYR A 101 -5.58 -15.25 1.16
C TYR A 101 -4.35 -15.45 2.05
N ALA A 102 -4.53 -15.45 3.38
CA ALA A 102 -3.44 -15.52 4.36
C ALA A 102 -2.49 -16.70 4.08
N ASP A 103 -3.05 -17.85 3.72
CA ASP A 103 -2.38 -19.12 3.45
C ASP A 103 -1.49 -19.08 2.18
N THR A 104 -1.70 -18.09 1.33
CA THR A 104 -1.03 -17.89 0.04
C THR A 104 -0.32 -16.55 -0.06
N THR A 105 -0.28 -15.76 1.01
CA THR A 105 0.20 -14.39 0.98
C THR A 105 1.70 -14.35 0.74
N SER A 106 2.09 -13.84 -0.42
CA SER A 106 3.46 -13.47 -0.76
C SER A 106 3.84 -12.19 -0.04
N TYR A 107 4.97 -12.23 0.66
CA TYR A 107 5.51 -11.09 1.36
C TYR A 107 6.91 -10.77 0.87
N MET A 108 7.25 -9.48 0.88
CA MET A 108 8.63 -9.02 0.74
C MET A 108 9.06 -8.39 2.05
N GLN A 109 10.15 -8.88 2.62
CA GLN A 109 10.74 -8.28 3.81
C GLN A 109 12.07 -7.62 3.46
N THR A 110 12.39 -6.53 4.13
CA THR A 110 13.73 -5.94 4.07
C THR A 110 14.73 -6.83 4.80
N ASP A 111 15.77 -7.32 4.12
CA ASP A 111 16.86 -8.09 4.75
C ASP A 111 17.69 -7.22 5.73
N TYR A 112 17.93 -5.98 5.33
CA TYR A 112 18.59 -4.94 6.12
C TYR A 112 17.66 -3.73 6.27
N PRO A 113 17.77 -2.95 7.36
CA PRO A 113 17.00 -1.72 7.48
C PRO A 113 17.25 -0.81 6.29
N ILE A 114 16.18 -0.32 5.67
CA ILE A 114 16.26 0.79 4.74
C ILE A 114 16.32 2.09 5.54
N GLU A 115 17.04 3.08 5.04
CA GLU A 115 17.22 4.35 5.72
C GLU A 115 16.65 5.49 4.89
N PHE A 116 15.89 6.36 5.55
CA PHE A 116 15.37 7.57 4.94
C PHE A 116 15.39 8.73 5.93
N GLN A 117 15.41 9.96 5.43
CA GLN A 117 15.35 11.14 6.27
C GLN A 117 13.88 11.52 6.58
N TYR A 118 13.49 11.55 7.85
CA TYR A 118 12.12 11.89 8.23
C TYR A 118 11.75 13.32 7.81
N GLY A 119 10.66 13.47 7.05
CA GLY A 119 10.18 14.75 6.52
C GLY A 119 10.79 15.13 5.16
N ASN A 120 11.68 14.31 4.60
CA ASN A 120 12.14 14.46 3.22
C ASN A 120 11.29 13.60 2.26
N TYR A 121 10.20 14.16 1.76
CA TYR A 121 9.29 13.48 0.82
C TYR A 121 9.86 13.30 -0.61
N SER A 122 11.12 13.67 -0.84
CA SER A 122 11.84 13.39 -2.09
C SER A 122 12.76 12.17 -1.98
N ASP A 123 12.81 11.51 -0.82
CA ASP A 123 13.61 10.31 -0.57
C ASP A 123 12.90 9.08 -1.16
N GLU A 124 13.51 8.43 -2.15
CA GLU A 124 12.92 7.27 -2.83
C GLU A 124 12.79 6.03 -1.94
N ASN A 125 13.49 5.98 -0.81
CA ASN A 125 13.38 4.89 0.15
C ASN A 125 12.11 4.96 1.00
N ALA A 126 11.36 6.07 0.97
CA ALA A 126 10.15 6.23 1.77
C ALA A 126 8.98 6.80 0.97
N CYS A 127 7.82 6.18 1.14
CA CYS A 127 6.56 6.72 0.65
C CYS A 127 5.92 7.68 1.68
N ASN A 128 4.86 8.38 1.26
CA ASN A 128 4.13 9.32 2.13
C ASN A 128 3.62 8.64 3.40
N ALA A 129 3.07 7.42 3.28
CA ALA A 129 2.55 6.67 4.41
C ALA A 129 3.63 6.33 5.46
N PHE A 130 4.89 6.13 5.05
CA PHE A 130 5.97 5.86 6.00
C PHE A 130 6.31 7.10 6.84
N HIS A 131 6.32 8.29 6.23
CA HIS A 131 6.50 9.54 6.97
C HIS A 131 5.33 9.80 7.93
N GLU A 132 4.10 9.58 7.48
CA GLU A 132 2.91 9.72 8.31
C GLU A 132 2.97 8.76 9.52
N ALA A 133 3.32 7.49 9.30
CA ALA A 133 3.46 6.50 10.36
C ALA A 133 4.52 6.88 11.40
N VAL A 134 5.68 7.39 10.99
CA VAL A 134 6.72 7.87 11.92
C VAL A 134 6.17 8.94 12.87
N SER A 135 5.25 9.79 12.41
CA SER A 135 4.61 10.83 13.23
C SER A 135 3.79 10.26 14.40
N TYR A 136 3.23 9.05 14.23
CA TYR A 136 2.47 8.34 15.25
C TYR A 136 3.34 7.38 16.08
N MET A 137 4.26 6.68 15.42
CA MET A 137 5.17 5.70 16.05
C MET A 137 6.12 6.38 17.03
N LYS A 138 6.66 7.55 16.66
CA LYS A 138 7.49 8.48 17.45
C LYS A 138 8.80 7.94 18.03
N ARG A 139 8.88 6.72 18.53
CA ARG A 139 9.98 6.23 19.39
C ARG A 139 10.76 5.09 18.75
N ASN A 140 11.90 4.80 19.35
CA ASN A 140 12.74 3.66 18.98
C ASN A 140 12.02 2.34 19.24
N ASN A 141 12.14 1.40 18.30
CA ASN A 141 11.49 0.08 18.34
C ASN A 141 9.96 0.12 18.35
N SER A 142 9.34 1.25 17.99
CA SER A 142 7.91 1.27 17.73
C SER A 142 7.59 0.36 16.56
N GLU A 143 6.43 -0.29 16.63
CA GLU A 143 5.92 -1.22 15.64
C GLU A 143 4.52 -0.80 15.23
N ALA A 144 4.22 -0.87 13.95
CA ALA A 144 2.93 -0.49 13.40
C ALA A 144 2.55 -1.42 12.26
N ARG A 145 1.25 -1.49 12.01
CA ARG A 145 0.69 -2.07 10.80
C ARG A 145 -0.09 -1.02 10.05
N MET A 146 -0.12 -1.14 8.73
CA MET A 146 -0.88 -0.23 7.89
C MET A 146 -1.41 -0.90 6.63
N ILE A 147 -2.56 -0.40 6.17
CA ILE A 147 -3.06 -0.63 4.82
C ILE A 147 -2.92 0.70 4.07
N VAL A 148 -2.13 0.68 3.00
CA VAL A 148 -1.71 1.88 2.29
C VAL A 148 -2.33 1.89 0.90
N PRO A 149 -3.26 2.83 0.61
CA PRO A 149 -3.69 3.10 -0.75
C PRO A 149 -2.51 3.54 -1.61
N SER A 150 -2.52 3.18 -2.88
CA SER A 150 -1.50 3.49 -3.90
C SER A 150 -1.06 4.95 -3.91
N LYS A 151 -2.00 5.88 -3.72
CA LYS A 151 -1.72 7.33 -3.68
C LYS A 151 -0.80 7.74 -2.51
N GLN A 152 -0.77 6.98 -1.43
CA GLN A 152 0.11 7.20 -0.27
C GLN A 152 1.32 6.27 -0.27
N GLY A 153 1.36 5.30 -1.19
CA GLY A 153 2.45 4.35 -1.40
C GLY A 153 3.57 4.89 -2.29
N PHE A 154 4.37 3.99 -2.85
CA PHE A 154 5.42 4.37 -3.79
C PHE A 154 4.82 4.77 -5.15
N SER A 155 5.53 5.61 -5.90
CA SER A 155 5.07 6.07 -7.23
C SER A 155 4.85 4.91 -8.21
N SER A 156 5.59 3.81 -8.07
CA SER A 156 5.40 2.58 -8.84
C SER A 156 4.05 1.91 -8.62
N ASP A 157 3.43 2.16 -7.47
CA ASP A 157 2.19 1.51 -7.05
C ASP A 157 0.96 2.33 -7.45
N MET A 158 1.16 3.56 -7.97
CA MET A 158 0.09 4.44 -8.41
C MET A 158 -0.65 3.92 -9.64
N ARG A 159 0.05 3.24 -10.56
CA ARG A 159 -0.54 2.69 -11.80
C ARG A 159 0.05 1.33 -12.16
N PRO A 160 -0.77 0.25 -12.17
CA PRO A 160 -2.17 0.24 -11.74
C PRO A 160 -2.27 0.61 -10.25
N ALA A 161 -3.33 1.31 -9.83
CA ALA A 161 -3.57 1.67 -8.43
C ALA A 161 -3.58 0.42 -7.54
N THR A 162 -2.44 0.13 -6.91
CA THR A 162 -2.20 -1.12 -6.18
C THR A 162 -1.97 -0.81 -4.71
N PRO A 163 -2.92 -1.17 -3.82
CA PRO A 163 -2.75 -0.99 -2.39
C PRO A 163 -1.92 -2.13 -1.78
N TYR A 164 -1.19 -1.84 -0.70
CA TYR A 164 -0.38 -2.82 0.01
C TYR A 164 -0.55 -2.72 1.52
N GLY A 165 -0.37 -3.86 2.19
CA GLY A 165 -0.22 -3.91 3.64
C GLY A 165 1.25 -3.88 4.05
N TYR A 166 1.54 -3.26 5.19
CA TYR A 166 2.88 -3.22 5.76
C TYR A 166 2.85 -3.51 7.25
N ASP A 167 3.75 -4.39 7.68
CA ASP A 167 4.11 -4.59 9.09
C ASP A 167 5.51 -4.01 9.29
N MET A 168 5.65 -2.99 10.12
CA MET A 168 6.86 -2.16 10.15
C MET A 168 7.41 -1.91 11.56
N LYS A 169 8.73 -1.73 11.64
CA LYS A 169 9.46 -1.38 12.86
C LYS A 169 10.51 -0.32 12.56
N ILE A 170 10.57 0.72 13.40
CA ILE A 170 11.52 1.82 13.22
C ILE A 170 12.61 1.85 14.29
N LYS A 171 13.77 2.37 13.91
CA LYS A 171 14.79 2.91 14.82
C LYS A 171 15.20 4.30 14.35
N ILE A 172 15.34 5.22 15.30
CA ILE A 172 15.83 6.57 15.09
C ILE A 172 17.35 6.53 15.23
N LYS A 173 18.06 6.93 14.18
CA LYS A 173 19.50 7.14 14.23
C LYS A 173 19.79 8.59 14.61
N LYS A 174 20.62 8.77 15.63
CA LYS A 174 21.11 10.06 16.11
C LYS A 174 22.63 10.12 15.95
#